data_AF-A0A6C0AI00-F1
#
_entry.id   AF-A0A6C0AI00-F1
#
_cell.length_a   1.000
_cell.length_b   1.000
_cell.length_c   1.000
_cell.angle_alpha   90.00
_cell.angle_beta   90.00
_cell.angle_gamma   90.00
#
_symmetry.space_group_name_H-M   'P 1'
#
loop_
_entity.id
_entity.type
_entity.pdbx_description
1 polymer ?
#
loop_
_entity_poly.entity_id
_entity_poly.type
_entity_poly.pdbx_seq_one_letter_code
_entity_poly.pdbx_strand_id
1 'polypeptide(L)' 'MDKLFTIPSIMAHTLNGGLLLVGAVLIAMNFNLLRRLPPLQLVVLVLILSIAVGVHAISHVGVESTYGYNPWKFIGL' A
#
# COMPACT_ATOMS: atom_id res chain seq x y z
N MET A 1 -19.61 16.07 6.36
CA MET A 1 -19.23 14.68 6.09
C MET A 1 -19.26 13.93 7.41
N ASP A 2 -20.02 12.84 7.49
CA ASP A 2 -20.24 12.13 8.74
C ASP A 2 -18.97 11.40 9.19
N LYS A 3 -18.53 11.70 10.42
CA LYS A 3 -17.36 11.05 11.04
C LYS A 3 -17.46 9.52 11.09
N LEU A 4 -18.68 8.98 10.96
CA LEU A 4 -19.00 7.56 10.95
C LEU A 4 -18.21 6.78 9.89
N PHE A 5 -17.97 7.35 8.70
CA PHE A 5 -17.29 6.65 7.60
C PHE A 5 -15.83 7.10 7.42
N THR A 6 -15.51 8.35 7.80
CA THR A 6 -14.18 8.93 7.60
C THR A 6 -13.10 8.25 8.44
N ILE A 7 -13.32 8.07 9.75
CA ILE A 7 -12.31 7.51 10.65
C ILE A 7 -11.99 6.05 10.31
N PRO A 8 -12.99 5.15 10.14
CA PRO A 8 -12.70 3.77 9.75
C PRO A 8 -11.99 3.67 8.40
N SER A 9 -12.36 4.51 7.43
CA SER A 9 -11.75 4.51 6.10
C SER A 9 -10.28 4.92 6.13
N ILE A 10 -9.94 5.99 6.86
CA ILE A 10 -8.54 6.42 7.03
C ILE A 10 -7.75 5.36 7.79
N MET A 11 -8.29 4.80 8.88
CA MET A 11 -7.60 3.75 9.64
C MET A 11 -7.31 2.51 8.80
N ALA A 12 -8.30 2.03 8.04
CA ALA A 12 -8.13 0.88 7.15
C ALA A 12 -7.10 1.16 6.05
N HIS A 13 -7.13 2.36 5.48
CA HIS A 13 -6.17 2.80 4.48
C HIS A 13 -4.73 2.85 5.03
N THR A 14 -4.53 3.44 6.21
CA THR A 14 -3.23 3.48 6.89
C THR A 14 -2.73 2.08 7.25
N LEU A 15 -3.61 1.21 7.77
CA LEU A 15 -3.25 -0.17 8.08
C LEU A 15 -2.81 -0.94 6.83
N ASN A 16 -3.53 -0.78 5.71
CA ASN A 16 -3.15 -1.39 4.43
C ASN A 16 -1.76 -0.92 3.99
N GLY A 17 -1.47 0.39 4.04
CA GLY A 17 -0.13 0.91 3.76
C GLY A 17 0.95 0.33 4.68
N GLY A 18 0.66 0.17 5.97
CA GLY A 18 1.56 -0.48 6.93
C GLY A 18 1.84 -1.94 6.59
N LEU A 19 0.81 -2.71 6.19
CA LEU A 19 0.99 -4.10 5.76
C LEU A 19 1.82 -4.21 4.47
N LEU A 20 1.64 -3.30 3.52
CA LEU A 20 2.48 -3.22 2.33
C LEU A 20 3.95 -2.94 2.69
N LEU A 21 4.19 -2.04 3.64
CA LEU A 21 5.54 -1.77 4.14
C LEU A 21 6.16 -3.01 4.80
N VAL A 22 5.40 -3.72 5.65
CA VAL A 22 5.85 -4.99 6.25
C VAL A 22 6.18 -6.01 5.15
N GLY A 23 5.35 -6.13 4.12
CA GLY A 23 5.61 -6.98 2.96
C GLY A 23 6.91 -6.61 2.25
N ALA A 24 7.15 -5.33 2.01
CA ALA A 24 8.40 -4.84 1.41
C ALA A 24 9.63 -5.14 2.28
N VAL A 25 9.53 -4.97 3.61
CA VAL A 25 10.59 -5.33 4.57
C VAL A 25 10.87 -6.83 4.52
N LEU A 26 9.85 -7.68 4.53
CA LEU A 26 10.01 -9.13 4.42
C LEU A 26 10.66 -9.53 3.09
N ILE A 27 10.30 -8.89 1.98
CA ILE A 27 10.95 -9.09 0.68
C ILE A 27 12.44 -8.72 0.77
N ALA A 28 12.77 -7.58 1.36
CA ALA A 28 14.16 -7.13 1.52
C ALA A 28 14.98 -8.10 2.40
N MET A 29 14.43 -8.52 3.54
CA MET A 29 15.08 -9.46 4.46
C MET A 29 15.30 -10.84 3.82
N ASN A 30 14.41 -11.26 2.92
CA ASN A 30 14.46 -12.57 2.26
C ASN A 30 14.98 -12.49 0.82
N PHE A 31 15.63 -11.39 0.42
CA PHE A 31 16.04 -11.13 -0.96
C PHE A 31 16.93 -12.25 -1.54
N ASN A 32 17.80 -12.83 -0.71
CA ASN A 32 18.67 -13.94 -1.09
C ASN A 32 17.90 -15.21 -1.50
N LEU A 33 16.72 -15.45 -0.92
CA LEU A 33 15.84 -16.55 -1.27
C LEU A 33 15.03 -16.22 -2.52
N LEU A 34 14.53 -14.98 -2.61
CA LEU A 34 13.72 -14.51 -3.73
C LEU A 34 14.50 -14.52 -5.05
N ARG A 35 15.78 -14.12 -5.06
CA ARG A 35 16.64 -14.15 -6.26
C ARG A 35 16.91 -15.55 -6.81
N ARG A 36 16.55 -16.61 -6.09
CA ARG A 36 16.70 -18.02 -6.51
C ARG A 36 15.40 -18.59 -7.08
N LEU A 37 14.30 -17.83 -7.07
CA LEU A 37 13.04 -18.29 -7.64
C LEU A 37 13.15 -18.40 -9.18
N PRO A 38 12.43 -19.36 -9.80
CA PRO A 38 12.29 -19.43 -11.26
C PRO A 38 11.82 -18.10 -11.86
N PRO A 39 12.24 -17.77 -13.12
CA PRO A 39 11.90 -16.50 -13.75
C PRO A 39 10.40 -16.18 -13.76
N LEU A 40 9.54 -17.19 -14.02
CA LEU A 40 8.08 -17.00 -13.99
C LEU A 40 7.57 -16.57 -12.62
N GLN A 41 8.13 -17.12 -11.53
CA GLN A 41 7.73 -16.75 -10.17
C GLN A 41 8.16 -15.33 -9.80
N LEU A 42 9.33 -14.89 -10.29
CA LEU A 42 9.75 -13.50 -10.16
C LEU A 42 8.79 -12.54 -10.88
N VAL A 43 8.38 -12.88 -12.11
CA VAL A 43 7.38 -12.10 -12.86
C VAL A 43 6.06 -12.03 -12.10
N VAL A 44 5.55 -13.16 -11.61
CA VAL A 44 4.31 -13.21 -10.82
C VAL A 44 4.42 -12.35 -9.56
N LEU A 45 5.55 -12.42 -8.85
CA LEU A 45 5.78 -11.59 -7.65
C LEU A 45 5.72 -10.09 -7.96
N VAL A 46 6.36 -9.66 -9.06
CA VAL A 46 6.33 -8.25 -9.49
C VAL A 46 4.91 -7.81 -9.87
N LEU A 47 4.15 -8.66 -10.57
CA LEU A 47 2.76 -8.38 -10.93
C LEU A 47 1.88 -8.25 -9.69
N ILE A 48 2.04 -9.14 -8.69
CA ILE A 48 1.31 -9.05 -7.42
C ILE A 48 1.66 -7.75 -6.68
N LEU A 49 2.95 -7.39 -6.62
CA LEU A 49 3.38 -6.14 -5.98
C LEU A 49 2.80 -4.92 -6.69
N SER A 50 2.79 -4.91 -8.03
CA SER A 50 2.19 -3.86 -8.84
C SER A 50 0.69 -3.70 -8.54
N ILE A 51 -0.06 -4.81 -8.48
CA ILE A 51 -1.48 -4.80 -8.10
C ILE A 51 -1.65 -4.24 -6.68
N ALA A 52 -0.86 -4.72 -5.72
CA ALA A 52 -0.98 -4.33 -4.32
C ALA A 52 -0.73 -2.83 -4.11
N VAL A 53 0.33 -2.29 -4.72
CA VAL A 53 0.64 -0.85 -4.70
C VAL A 53 -0.42 -0.06 -5.46
N GLY A 54 -0.88 -0.54 -6.62
CA GLY A 54 -1.92 0.12 -7.42
C GLY A 54 -3.26 0.24 -6.67
N VAL A 55 -3.69 -0.83 -5.99
CA VAL A 55 -4.91 -0.81 -5.17
C VAL A 55 -4.77 0.17 -4.00
N HIS A 56 -3.61 0.23 -3.34
CA HIS A 56 -3.37 1.21 -2.28
C HIS A 56 -3.37 2.65 -2.80
N ALA A 57 -2.78 2.91 -3.97
CA ALA A 57 -2.80 4.22 -4.62
C ALA A 57 -4.23 4.65 -5.01
N ILE A 58 -5.04 3.73 -5.55
CA ILE A 58 -6.47 4.00 -5.82
C ILE A 58 -7.21 4.33 -4.52
N SER A 59 -6.91 3.61 -3.44
CA SER A 59 -7.48 3.91 -2.12
C SER A 59 -7.10 5.32 -1.63
N HIS A 60 -5.87 5.79 -1.86
CA HIS A 60 -5.46 7.17 -1.59
C HIS A 60 -6.35 8.18 -2.32
N VAL A 61 -6.56 7.99 -3.62
CA VAL A 61 -7.44 8.86 -4.43
C VAL A 61 -8.86 8.87 -3.85
N GLY A 62 -9.38 7.72 -3.41
CA GLY A 62 -10.69 7.62 -2.76
C GLY A 62 -10.79 8.42 -1.47
N VAL A 63 -9.83 8.26 -0.55
CA VAL A 63 -9.87 8.98 0.74
C VAL A 63 -9.57 10.48 0.59
N GLU A 64 -8.76 10.88 -0.39
CA GLU A 64 -8.48 12.29 -0.69
C GLU A 64 -9.69 12.98 -1.31
N SER A 65 -10.28 12.39 -2.34
CA SER A 65 -11.47 12.96 -3.02
C SER A 65 -12.70 13.01 -2.12
N THR A 66 -12.90 12.02 -1.24
CA THR A 66 -14.10 11.91 -0.41
C THR A 66 -13.97 12.66 0.92
N TYR A 67 -12.80 12.60 1.56
CA TYR A 67 -12.59 13.10 2.92
C TYR A 67 -11.56 14.22 3.02
N GLY A 68 -10.96 14.67 1.91
CA GLY A 68 -9.90 15.67 1.92
C GLY A 68 -8.62 15.21 2.60
N TYR A 69 -8.45 13.89 2.77
CA TYR A 69 -7.26 13.30 3.39
C TYR A 69 -6.07 13.42 2.44
N ASN A 70 -5.12 14.29 2.78
CA ASN A 70 -3.89 14.46 2.02
C ASN A 70 -2.68 14.13 2.93
N PRO A 71 -1.98 13.00 2.67
CA PRO A 71 -0.80 12.60 3.45
C PRO A 71 0.33 13.64 3.44
N TRP A 72 0.50 14.36 2.33
CA TRP A 72 1.56 15.35 2.11
C TRP A 72 1.38 16.60 2.96
N LYS A 73 0.12 16.98 3.23
CA LYS A 73 -0.19 18.07 4.17
C LYS A 73 0.34 17.82 5.59
N PHE A 74 0.45 16.55 6.01
CA PHE A 74 0.99 16.24 7.34
C PHE A 74 2.51 16.43 7.42
N ILE A 75 3.21 16.45 6.29
CA ILE A 75 4.66 16.70 6.22
C ILE A 75 5.01 18.08 5.63
N GLY A 76 4.01 18.95 5.45
CA GLY A 76 4.22 20.35 5.04
C GLY A 76 4.51 20.56 3.56
N LEU A 77 4.15 19.60 2.70
CA LEU A 77 4.21 19.68 1.24
C LEU A 77 2.82 19.88 0.62
#